data_AF-A0A223P0D7-F1
#
_entry.id   AF-A0A223P0D7-F1
#
_cell.length_a   1.000
_cell.length_b   1.000
_cell.length_c   1.000
_cell.angle_alpha   90.00
_cell.angle_beta   90.00
_cell.angle_gamma   90.00
#
_symmetry.space_group_name_H-M   'P 1'
#
loop_
_entity.id
_entity.type
_entity.pdbx_description
1 polymer ?
#
loop_
_entity_poly.entity_id
_entity_poly.type
_entity_poly.pdbx_seq_one_letter_code
_entity_poly.pdbx_strand_id
1 'polypeptide(L)'
;MSCVADTPLVPVKKTMGKGRERAEFDKGSLNWQKLIRAKPAIYNIGITIVLILNIYICWMLTKQLLGFFMLFLSTTVALKGQAFKPSERICGKWESKDKDLRINVYMEQGQFVVKIAWFSDTDGKPMDYWTDRRNPNPALRGRKILGMSILRNLEYHPNTDSWENGMIYDSKHGREWNSSAYIDKKGELKVKGYWHFKWIGKTMTFTRIK
;
A
#
# COMPACT_ATOMS: atom_id res chain seq x y z
N MET A 1 75.60 13.70 4.63
CA MET A 1 76.53 12.61 4.29
C MET A 1 76.42 11.54 5.36
N SER A 2 76.29 10.30 4.91
CA SER A 2 76.78 9.07 5.54
C SER A 2 77.62 9.21 6.82
N CYS A 3 77.43 8.28 7.76
CA CYS A 3 78.43 7.26 8.14
C CYS A 3 78.01 6.68 9.50
N VAL A 4 77.73 5.37 9.60
CA VAL A 4 78.71 4.26 9.63
C VAL A 4 79.63 4.43 10.84
N ALA A 5 79.57 3.51 11.80
CA ALA A 5 80.67 2.61 12.15
C ALA A 5 80.31 1.98 13.52
N ASP A 6 80.74 0.81 13.98
CA ASP A 6 81.55 -0.26 13.43
C ASP A 6 81.41 -1.45 14.40
N THR A 7 81.34 -2.66 13.83
CA THR A 7 81.74 -3.96 14.42
C THR A 7 83.24 -3.98 14.74
N PRO A 8 83.86 -5.09 15.23
CA PRO A 8 83.55 -6.06 16.29
C PRO A 8 84.81 -6.28 17.18
N LEU A 9 84.81 -7.37 17.99
CA LEU A 9 85.90 -8.34 18.28
C LEU A 9 86.00 -8.74 19.78
N VAL A 10 85.49 -9.94 20.13
CA VAL A 10 86.23 -11.18 20.53
C VAL A 10 87.50 -10.98 21.41
N PRO A 11 87.92 -11.83 22.41
CA PRO A 11 87.56 -13.23 22.74
C PRO A 11 87.60 -13.64 24.28
N VAL A 12 87.52 -14.98 24.50
CA VAL A 12 88.24 -15.84 25.48
C VAL A 12 87.54 -16.29 26.78
N LYS A 13 87.51 -17.63 26.92
CA LYS A 13 87.26 -18.50 28.08
C LYS A 13 88.06 -18.14 29.36
N LYS A 14 87.53 -18.47 30.55
CA LYS A 14 88.13 -19.47 31.49
C LYS A 14 87.35 -19.65 32.82
N THR A 15 87.09 -20.93 33.10
CA THR A 15 87.18 -21.69 34.36
C THR A 15 86.51 -21.26 35.68
N MET A 16 85.63 -22.17 36.13
CA MET A 16 85.49 -22.76 37.48
C MET A 16 86.13 -22.10 38.72
N GLY A 17 85.30 -21.93 39.75
CA GLY A 17 85.67 -21.92 41.18
C GLY A 17 84.54 -21.29 42.01
N LYS A 18 83.70 -22.02 42.76
CA LYS A 18 83.89 -22.63 44.11
C LYS A 18 83.22 -21.76 45.20
N GLY A 19 82.22 -22.34 45.90
CA GLY A 19 81.58 -21.86 47.16
C GLY A 19 80.54 -20.74 46.96
N ARG A 20 79.22 -20.86 47.25
CA ARG A 20 78.53 -21.23 48.51
C ARG A 20 79.20 -20.53 49.70
N GLU A 21 78.58 -19.54 50.34
CA GLU A 21 77.36 -19.69 51.14
C GLU A 21 76.39 -18.50 51.11
N ARG A 22 75.18 -18.84 51.50
CA ARG A 22 73.92 -18.11 51.43
C ARG A 22 73.59 -17.68 52.85
N ALA A 23 73.42 -16.39 53.10
CA ALA A 23 72.72 -15.94 54.29
C ALA A 23 71.22 -15.96 54.00
N GLU A 24 70.51 -16.58 54.92
CA GLU A 24 69.17 -17.10 54.86
C GLU A 24 68.18 -16.03 55.36
N PHE A 25 67.14 -15.74 54.57
CA PHE A 25 65.99 -14.95 55.01
C PHE A 25 64.78 -15.89 55.06
N ASP A 26 64.40 -16.26 56.28
CA ASP A 26 63.30 -17.16 56.58
C ASP A 26 62.06 -16.37 57.07
N LYS A 27 60.91 -17.00 56.86
CA LYS A 27 59.62 -16.82 57.53
C LYS A 27 58.61 -15.86 56.93
N GLY A 28 57.94 -16.41 55.93
CA GLY A 28 56.52 -16.21 55.73
C GLY A 28 55.97 -17.35 54.89
N SER A 29 56.05 -18.60 55.36
CA SER A 29 55.48 -19.74 54.61
C SER A 29 53.96 -19.56 54.53
N LEU A 30 53.49 -18.92 53.47
CA LEU A 30 52.14 -19.12 52.97
C LEU A 30 51.93 -20.64 52.92
N ASN A 31 50.96 -21.12 53.70
CA ASN A 31 50.63 -22.53 53.74
C ASN A 31 50.00 -22.91 52.39
N TRP A 32 50.86 -23.26 51.44
CA TRP A 32 50.49 -23.64 50.08
C TRP A 32 49.48 -24.80 50.06
N GLN A 33 49.46 -25.65 51.09
CA GLN A 33 48.49 -26.74 51.19
C GLN A 33 47.05 -26.27 51.48
N LYS A 34 46.85 -25.12 52.15
CA LYS A 34 45.51 -24.50 52.30
C LYS A 34 45.05 -23.86 50.99
N LEU A 35 45.95 -23.19 50.28
CA LEU A 35 45.68 -22.59 48.98
C LEU A 35 45.36 -23.63 47.90
N ILE A 36 46.09 -24.76 47.87
CA ILE A 36 45.87 -25.84 46.90
C ILE A 36 44.54 -26.56 47.17
N ARG A 37 44.13 -26.74 48.43
CA ARG A 37 42.83 -27.34 48.78
C ARG A 37 41.62 -26.46 48.43
N ALA A 38 41.79 -25.14 48.32
CA ALA A 38 40.71 -24.22 47.93
C ALA A 38 40.54 -24.06 46.40
N LYS A 39 41.54 -24.42 45.58
CA LYS A 39 41.49 -24.33 44.11
C LYS A 39 40.32 -25.07 43.46
N PRO A 40 39.97 -26.33 43.81
CA PRO A 40 38.84 -27.01 43.18
C PRO A 40 37.50 -26.36 43.55
N ALA A 41 37.36 -25.79 44.76
CA ALA A 41 36.16 -25.07 45.17
C ALA A 41 35.98 -23.78 44.37
N ILE A 42 37.04 -22.99 44.20
CA ILE A 42 37.00 -21.74 43.41
C ILE A 42 36.72 -22.04 41.92
N TYR A 43 37.30 -23.11 41.39
CA TYR A 43 37.06 -23.56 40.02
C TYR A 43 35.60 -24.00 39.80
N ASN A 44 35.03 -24.78 40.72
CA ASN A 44 33.62 -25.18 40.67
C ASN A 44 32.66 -23.98 40.82
N ILE A 45 33.01 -22.99 41.63
CA ILE A 45 32.26 -21.72 41.73
C ILE A 45 32.33 -20.95 40.41
N GLY A 46 33.51 -20.88 39.79
CA GLY A 46 33.66 -20.27 38.46
C GLY A 46 32.82 -20.96 37.38
N ILE A 47 32.83 -22.30 37.34
CA ILE A 47 32.02 -23.08 36.39
C ILE A 47 30.53 -22.85 36.62
N THR A 48 30.07 -22.90 37.87
CA THR A 48 28.64 -22.72 38.18
C THR A 48 28.16 -21.32 37.81
N ILE A 49 28.96 -20.27 38.04
CA ILE A 49 28.64 -18.91 37.60
C ILE A 49 28.56 -18.82 36.07
N VAL A 50 29.50 -19.42 35.34
CA VAL A 50 29.50 -19.43 33.86
C VAL A 50 28.27 -20.17 33.31
N LEU A 51 27.89 -21.30 33.91
CA LEU A 51 26.71 -22.05 33.51
C LEU A 51 25.42 -21.26 33.77
N ILE A 52 25.30 -20.62 34.93
CA ILE A 52 24.14 -19.77 35.26
C ILE A 52 24.06 -18.58 34.31
N LEU A 53 25.18 -17.91 34.00
CA LEU A 53 25.22 -16.82 33.04
C LEU A 53 24.79 -17.27 31.63
N ASN A 54 25.26 -18.43 31.17
CA ASN A 54 24.85 -18.99 29.87
C ASN A 54 23.36 -19.36 29.82
N ILE A 55 22.81 -19.93 30.90
CA ILE A 55 21.37 -20.21 31.01
C ILE A 55 20.57 -18.91 30.98
N TYR A 56 21.01 -17.88 31.69
CA TYR A 56 20.34 -16.58 31.73
C TYR A 56 20.39 -15.86 30.38
N ILE A 57 21.53 -15.93 29.67
CA ILE A 57 21.68 -15.40 28.31
C ILE A 57 20.76 -16.15 27.33
N CYS A 58 20.67 -17.48 27.42
CA CYS A 58 19.76 -18.28 26.59
C CYS A 58 18.28 -17.93 26.85
N TRP A 59 17.89 -17.78 28.11
CA TRP A 59 16.54 -17.35 28.50
C TRP A 59 16.21 -15.93 28.03
N MET A 60 17.20 -15.02 28.04
CA MET A 60 17.05 -13.66 27.53
C MET A 60 16.95 -13.62 25.99
N LEU A 61 17.78 -14.39 25.29
CA LEU A 61 17.77 -14.47 23.82
C LEU A 61 16.50 -15.14 23.28
N THR A 62 16.01 -16.19 23.93
CA THR A 62 14.75 -16.85 23.55
C THR A 62 13.54 -15.94 23.71
N LYS A 63 13.50 -15.08 24.75
CA LYS A 63 12.45 -14.07 24.92
C LYS A 63 12.48 -12.94 23.89
N GLN A 64 13.68 -12.49 23.49
CA GLN A 64 13.84 -11.48 22.44
C GLN A 64 13.37 -12.03 21.08
N LEU A 65 13.75 -13.27 20.74
CA LEU A 65 13.31 -13.94 19.50
C LEU A 65 11.78 -14.14 19.46
N LEU A 66 11.16 -14.50 20.59
CA LEU A 66 9.68 -14.62 20.69
C LEU A 66 8.96 -13.26 20.57
N GLY A 67 9.54 -12.19 21.14
CA GLY A 67 9.00 -10.83 21.03
C GLY A 67 9.06 -10.26 19.61
N PHE A 68 10.18 -10.45 18.92
CA PHE A 68 10.31 -10.04 17.51
C PHE A 68 9.42 -10.87 16.58
N PHE A 69 9.22 -12.16 16.85
CA PHE A 69 8.29 -13.02 16.09
C PHE A 69 6.83 -12.56 16.24
N MET A 70 6.41 -12.17 17.46
CA MET A 70 5.07 -11.58 17.70
C MET A 70 4.90 -10.20 17.06
N LEU A 71 5.96 -9.37 17.03
CA LEU A 71 5.90 -8.05 16.37
C LEU A 71 5.79 -8.19 14.84
N PHE A 72 6.48 -9.16 14.25
CA PHE A 72 6.46 -9.42 12.81
C PHE A 72 5.11 -9.98 12.31
N LEU A 73 4.40 -10.72 13.16
CA LEU A 73 3.06 -11.26 12.87
C LEU A 73 1.95 -10.19 12.86
N SER A 74 2.19 -9.02 13.45
CA SER A 74 1.20 -7.93 13.54
C SER A 74 1.14 -7.02 12.30
N THR A 75 2.14 -7.10 11.42
CA THR A 75 2.30 -6.20 10.26
C THR A 75 1.63 -6.65 8.97
N THR A 76 0.80 -7.70 8.98
CA THR A 76 -0.05 -8.04 7.84
C THR A 76 -1.25 -7.11 7.78
N VAL A 77 -0.98 -5.83 7.50
CA VAL A 77 -1.98 -4.86 7.09
C VAL A 77 -2.70 -5.47 5.89
N ALA A 78 -3.95 -5.88 6.11
CA ALA A 78 -4.83 -6.34 5.06
C ALA A 78 -4.93 -5.22 4.02
N LEU A 79 -4.23 -5.40 2.90
CA LEU A 79 -4.56 -4.74 1.64
C LEU A 79 -5.97 -5.23 1.27
N LYS A 80 -6.99 -4.60 1.87
CA LYS A 80 -8.32 -4.62 1.30
C LYS A 80 -8.20 -3.83 0.00
N GLY A 81 -7.81 -4.51 -1.08
CA GLY A 81 -8.04 -4.00 -2.41
C GLY A 81 -9.49 -3.55 -2.45
N GLN A 82 -9.73 -2.29 -2.82
CA GLN A 82 -11.08 -1.81 -3.07
C GLN A 82 -11.64 -2.66 -4.22
N ALA A 83 -12.27 -3.78 -3.89
CA ALA A 83 -13.04 -4.54 -4.84
C ALA A 83 -14.18 -3.62 -5.26
N PHE A 84 -14.08 -3.10 -6.49
CA PHE A 84 -15.17 -2.35 -7.09
C PHE A 84 -16.44 -3.18 -6.97
N LYS A 85 -17.47 -2.62 -6.34
CA LYS A 85 -18.78 -3.28 -6.32
C LYS A 85 -19.19 -3.51 -7.77
N PRO A 86 -19.79 -4.66 -8.13
CA PRO A 86 -20.26 -4.90 -9.48
C PRO A 86 -21.15 -3.77 -10.02
N SER A 87 -21.98 -3.18 -9.15
CA SER A 87 -22.80 -2.01 -9.43
C SER A 87 -22.02 -0.75 -9.83
N GLU A 88 -20.81 -0.57 -9.32
CA GLU A 88 -19.97 0.61 -9.56
C GLU A 88 -19.14 0.48 -10.85
N ARG A 89 -19.23 -0.66 -11.56
CA ARG A 89 -18.56 -0.86 -12.86
C ARG A 89 -19.00 0.15 -13.93
N ILE A 90 -20.18 0.74 -13.80
CA ILE A 90 -20.64 1.79 -14.72
C ILE A 90 -19.95 3.14 -14.45
N CYS A 91 -19.37 3.35 -13.27
CA CYS A 91 -18.73 4.61 -12.92
C CYS A 91 -17.45 4.85 -13.73
N GLY A 92 -17.23 6.11 -14.11
CA GLY A 92 -16.12 6.57 -14.93
C GLY A 92 -16.56 7.47 -16.09
N LYS A 93 -15.60 7.81 -16.93
CA LYS A 93 -15.81 8.64 -18.12
C LYS A 93 -16.08 7.76 -19.33
N TRP A 94 -17.04 8.18 -20.14
CA TRP A 94 -17.49 7.47 -21.32
C TRP A 94 -17.64 8.43 -22.49
N GLU A 95 -17.28 7.99 -23.69
CA GLU A 95 -17.43 8.71 -24.96
C GLU A 95 -18.39 7.95 -25.87
N SER A 96 -19.32 8.64 -26.52
CA SER A 96 -20.24 8.00 -27.47
C SER A 96 -19.46 7.46 -28.67
N LYS A 97 -19.97 6.39 -29.27
CA LYS A 97 -19.36 5.80 -30.48
C LYS A 97 -19.26 6.81 -31.64
N ASP A 98 -20.22 7.73 -31.70
CA ASP A 98 -20.28 8.81 -32.71
C ASP A 98 -19.34 9.98 -32.36
N LYS A 99 -18.65 9.93 -31.21
CA LYS A 99 -17.72 10.95 -30.70
C LYS A 99 -18.34 12.34 -30.58
N ASP A 100 -19.64 12.39 -30.31
CA ASP A 100 -20.43 13.61 -30.20
C ASP A 100 -20.80 13.94 -28.74
N LEU A 101 -20.56 13.03 -27.79
CA LEU A 101 -20.95 13.19 -26.40
C LEU A 101 -19.96 12.46 -25.47
N ARG A 102 -19.52 13.15 -24.42
CA ARG A 102 -18.81 12.53 -23.29
C ARG A 102 -19.59 12.74 -22.01
N ILE A 103 -19.73 11.67 -21.25
CA ILE A 103 -20.42 11.67 -19.96
C ILE A 103 -19.49 11.18 -18.86
N ASN A 104 -19.72 11.66 -17.65
CA ASN A 104 -19.07 11.17 -16.44
C ASN A 104 -20.13 10.57 -15.52
N VAL A 105 -19.99 9.29 -15.22
CA VAL A 105 -20.88 8.53 -14.35
C VAL A 105 -20.20 8.34 -13.01
N TYR A 106 -20.86 8.67 -11.91
CA TYR A 106 -20.33 8.47 -10.57
C TYR A 106 -21.46 8.21 -9.57
N MET A 107 -21.11 7.77 -8.37
CA MET A 107 -22.05 7.56 -7.27
C MET A 107 -22.01 8.76 -6.32
N GLU A 108 -23.18 9.27 -5.98
CA GLU A 108 -23.37 10.35 -5.02
C GLU A 108 -24.51 9.96 -4.09
N GLN A 109 -24.25 9.92 -2.77
CA GLN A 109 -25.25 9.54 -1.76
C GLN A 109 -25.95 8.19 -2.04
N GLY A 110 -25.25 7.24 -2.66
CA GLY A 110 -25.81 5.93 -3.00
C GLY A 110 -26.64 5.88 -4.28
N GLN A 111 -26.72 6.97 -5.04
CA GLN A 111 -27.38 7.02 -6.35
C GLN A 111 -26.40 7.29 -7.48
N PHE A 112 -26.70 6.74 -8.66
CA PHE A 112 -25.91 7.01 -9.86
C PHE A 112 -26.26 8.39 -10.43
N VAL A 113 -25.22 9.19 -10.64
CA VAL A 113 -25.29 10.52 -11.24
C VAL A 113 -24.52 10.51 -12.56
N VAL A 114 -25.10 11.11 -13.59
CA VAL A 114 -24.48 11.23 -14.92
C VAL A 114 -24.40 12.70 -15.30
N LYS A 115 -23.18 13.21 -15.38
CA LYS A 115 -22.92 14.58 -15.83
C LYS A 115 -22.44 14.62 -17.27
N ILE A 116 -22.92 15.59 -18.04
CA ILE A 116 -22.39 15.89 -19.37
C ILE A 116 -21.02 16.55 -19.21
N ALA A 117 -19.97 15.88 -19.65
CA ALA A 117 -18.59 16.37 -19.55
C ALA A 117 -18.16 17.13 -20.80
N TRP A 118 -18.69 16.77 -21.97
CA TRP A 118 -18.41 17.41 -23.25
C TRP A 118 -19.48 16.99 -24.28
N PHE A 119 -19.76 17.83 -25.27
CA PHE A 119 -20.56 17.45 -26.43
C PHE A 119 -20.12 18.24 -27.66
N SER A 120 -20.32 17.65 -28.82
CA SER A 120 -20.08 18.30 -30.11
C SER A 120 -21.26 19.21 -30.44
N ASP A 121 -20.95 20.43 -30.84
CA ASP A 121 -21.93 21.38 -31.36
C ASP A 121 -21.77 21.50 -32.88
N THR A 122 -22.89 21.46 -33.60
CA THR A 122 -22.92 21.69 -35.05
C THR A 122 -22.77 23.16 -35.40
N ASP A 123 -23.17 24.06 -34.49
CA ASP A 123 -23.21 25.51 -34.76
C ASP A 123 -21.88 26.21 -34.42
N GLY A 124 -20.86 25.45 -34.03
CA GLY A 124 -19.51 25.96 -33.73
C GLY A 124 -19.43 26.86 -32.50
N LYS A 125 -20.44 26.85 -31.61
CA LYS A 125 -20.43 27.68 -30.40
C LYS A 125 -19.67 26.99 -29.28
N PRO A 126 -19.05 27.75 -28.37
CA PRO A 126 -18.43 27.17 -27.18
C PRO A 126 -19.48 26.41 -26.36
N MET A 127 -19.11 25.29 -25.74
CA MET A 127 -20.05 24.45 -24.97
C MET A 127 -20.83 25.23 -23.90
N ASP A 128 -20.16 26.19 -23.26
CA ASP A 128 -20.75 27.04 -22.22
C ASP A 128 -21.81 28.00 -22.75
N TYR A 129 -21.94 28.19 -24.05
CA TYR A 129 -23.04 28.95 -24.64
C TYR A 129 -24.40 28.27 -24.39
N TRP A 130 -24.40 26.93 -24.39
CA TRP A 130 -25.62 26.15 -24.40
C TRP A 130 -26.27 26.07 -23.02
N THR A 131 -27.56 26.42 -23.03
CA THR A 131 -28.45 26.45 -21.87
C THR A 131 -29.68 25.61 -22.17
N ASP A 132 -30.38 25.16 -21.13
CA ASP A 132 -31.54 24.27 -21.23
C ASP A 132 -32.81 25.01 -21.70
N ARG A 133 -32.72 25.73 -22.82
CA ARG A 133 -33.77 26.64 -23.32
C ARG A 133 -35.12 25.95 -23.56
N ARG A 134 -35.10 24.64 -23.81
CA ARG A 134 -36.28 23.81 -24.10
C ARG A 134 -36.88 23.15 -22.86
N ASN A 135 -36.39 23.47 -21.66
CA ASN A 135 -36.97 22.92 -20.43
C ASN A 135 -38.46 23.31 -20.31
N PRO A 136 -39.36 22.35 -20.02
CA PRO A 136 -40.76 22.64 -19.74
C PRO A 136 -40.94 23.66 -18.60
N ASN A 137 -40.10 23.59 -17.57
CA ASN A 137 -40.09 24.54 -16.47
C ASN A 137 -39.26 25.80 -16.85
N PRO A 138 -39.87 27.00 -16.95
CA PRO A 138 -39.16 28.23 -17.30
C PRO A 138 -38.00 28.57 -16.36
N ALA A 139 -38.12 28.26 -15.06
CA ALA A 139 -37.09 28.56 -14.07
C ALA A 139 -35.78 27.80 -14.30
N LEU A 140 -35.84 26.64 -14.98
CA LEU A 140 -34.68 25.81 -15.27
C LEU A 140 -34.01 26.16 -16.60
N ARG A 141 -34.61 27.01 -17.44
CA ARG A 141 -34.11 27.28 -18.81
C ARG A 141 -32.76 27.99 -18.86
N GLY A 142 -32.37 28.68 -17.78
CA GLY A 142 -31.09 29.38 -17.66
C GLY A 142 -29.91 28.47 -17.32
N ARG A 143 -30.13 27.22 -16.91
CA ARG A 143 -29.05 26.32 -16.48
C ARG A 143 -28.19 25.90 -17.66
N LYS A 144 -26.87 25.78 -17.44
CA LYS A 144 -25.93 25.28 -18.43
C LYS A 144 -26.15 23.79 -18.68
N ILE A 145 -26.01 23.38 -19.94
CA ILE A 145 -26.06 21.96 -20.31
C ILE A 145 -24.77 21.25 -19.89
N LEU A 146 -23.63 21.93 -20.01
CA LEU A 146 -22.35 21.41 -19.53
C LEU A 146 -22.39 21.22 -18.01
N GLY A 147 -21.95 20.04 -17.54
CA GLY A 147 -21.92 19.68 -16.12
C GLY A 147 -23.28 19.33 -15.51
N MET A 148 -24.37 19.44 -16.27
CA MET A 148 -25.71 19.11 -15.79
C MET A 148 -25.86 17.60 -15.56
N SER A 149 -26.51 17.23 -14.45
CA SER A 149 -26.95 15.86 -14.22
C SER A 149 -28.20 15.56 -15.05
N ILE A 150 -28.15 14.48 -15.84
CA ILE A 150 -29.25 14.08 -16.73
C ILE A 150 -29.94 12.78 -16.32
N LEU A 151 -29.40 12.03 -15.36
CA LEU A 151 -29.90 10.71 -14.96
C LEU A 151 -30.54 10.78 -13.57
N ARG A 152 -31.62 10.03 -13.38
CA ARG A 152 -32.24 9.76 -12.08
C ARG A 152 -32.64 8.28 -11.95
N ASN A 153 -32.74 7.79 -10.71
CA ASN A 153 -33.35 6.50 -10.33
C ASN A 153 -32.77 5.25 -11.02
N LEU A 154 -31.53 5.33 -11.51
CA LEU A 154 -30.90 4.15 -12.09
C LEU A 154 -30.50 3.18 -10.96
N GLU A 155 -30.89 1.92 -11.11
CA GLU A 155 -30.69 0.88 -10.11
C GLU A 155 -29.92 -0.29 -10.70
N TYR A 156 -28.97 -0.86 -9.97
CA TYR A 156 -28.26 -2.05 -10.43
C TYR A 156 -29.05 -3.32 -10.08
N HIS A 157 -29.25 -4.19 -11.06
CA HIS A 157 -29.92 -5.48 -10.96
C HIS A 157 -28.89 -6.61 -11.10
N PRO A 158 -28.46 -7.26 -9.99
CA PRO A 158 -27.40 -8.27 -10.01
C PRO A 158 -27.74 -9.50 -10.86
N ASN A 159 -29.02 -9.87 -10.94
CA ASN A 159 -29.48 -11.07 -11.66
C ASN A 159 -29.27 -10.95 -13.17
N THR A 160 -29.33 -9.74 -13.72
CA THR A 160 -29.21 -9.46 -15.15
C THR A 160 -27.89 -8.76 -15.49
N ASP A 161 -27.05 -8.46 -14.49
CA ASP A 161 -25.86 -7.61 -14.60
C ASP A 161 -26.12 -6.32 -15.39
N SER A 162 -27.27 -5.69 -15.12
CA SER A 162 -27.75 -4.49 -15.82
C SER A 162 -28.19 -3.41 -14.84
N TRP A 163 -28.25 -2.19 -15.34
CA TRP A 163 -28.81 -1.03 -14.65
C TRP A 163 -30.17 -0.70 -15.25
N GLU A 164 -31.20 -0.56 -14.43
CA GLU A 164 -32.59 -0.46 -14.85
C GLU A 164 -33.32 0.67 -14.12
N ASN A 165 -34.58 0.92 -14.49
CA ASN A 165 -35.46 1.90 -13.86
C ASN A 165 -34.97 3.36 -13.92
N GLY A 166 -33.94 3.62 -14.72
CA GLY A 166 -33.39 4.95 -14.90
C GLY A 166 -34.34 5.87 -15.65
N MET A 167 -34.17 7.17 -15.45
CA MET A 167 -34.83 8.23 -16.22
C MET A 167 -33.76 9.19 -16.74
N ILE A 168 -33.72 9.42 -18.05
CA ILE A 168 -32.79 10.35 -18.69
C ILE A 168 -33.54 11.57 -19.22
N TYR A 169 -33.09 12.75 -18.85
CA TYR A 169 -33.55 14.01 -19.41
C TYR A 169 -32.78 14.37 -20.69
N ASP A 170 -33.51 14.59 -21.78
CA ASP A 170 -33.01 15.09 -23.05
C ASP A 170 -33.24 16.60 -23.14
N SER A 171 -32.18 17.38 -22.94
CA SER A 171 -32.19 18.84 -23.06
C SER A 171 -32.37 19.34 -24.49
N LYS A 172 -32.08 18.53 -25.51
CA LYS A 172 -32.33 18.91 -26.91
C LYS A 172 -33.82 18.96 -27.21
N HIS A 173 -34.65 18.15 -26.56
CA HIS A 173 -36.10 18.12 -26.81
C HIS A 173 -36.95 18.54 -25.62
N GLY A 174 -36.36 18.72 -24.43
CA GLY A 174 -37.07 19.05 -23.20
C GLY A 174 -37.94 17.89 -22.70
N ARG A 175 -37.51 16.64 -22.94
CA ARG A 175 -38.29 15.42 -22.64
C ARG A 175 -37.51 14.47 -21.76
N GLU A 176 -38.24 13.60 -21.08
CA GLU A 176 -37.67 12.54 -20.25
C GLU A 176 -38.00 11.18 -20.84
N TRP A 177 -37.04 10.27 -20.72
CA TRP A 177 -37.11 8.94 -21.29
C TRP A 177 -36.71 7.91 -20.25
N ASN A 178 -37.44 6.80 -20.19
CA ASN A 178 -37.01 5.67 -19.38
C ASN A 178 -35.69 5.14 -19.92
N SER A 179 -34.84 4.65 -19.04
CA SER A 179 -33.51 4.21 -19.38
C SER A 179 -33.10 2.91 -18.70
N SER A 180 -32.31 2.15 -19.43
CA SER A 180 -31.58 1.00 -18.93
C SER A 180 -30.17 1.01 -19.50
N ALA A 181 -29.22 0.42 -18.80
CA ALA A 181 -27.86 0.29 -19.27
C ALA A 181 -27.28 -1.08 -18.96
N TYR A 182 -26.33 -1.53 -19.78
CA TYR A 182 -25.52 -2.71 -19.49
C TYR A 182 -24.15 -2.55 -20.13
N ILE A 183 -23.15 -3.25 -19.59
CA ILE A 183 -21.81 -3.30 -20.18
C ILE A 183 -21.70 -4.62 -20.93
N ASP A 184 -21.40 -4.55 -22.23
CA ASP A 184 -21.27 -5.76 -23.04
C ASP A 184 -19.93 -6.47 -22.83
N LYS A 185 -19.75 -7.62 -23.51
CA LYS A 185 -18.53 -8.43 -23.42
C LYS A 185 -17.26 -7.70 -23.92
N LYS A 186 -17.41 -6.63 -24.70
CA LYS A 186 -16.30 -5.80 -25.20
C LYS A 186 -15.95 -4.68 -24.21
N GLY A 187 -16.71 -4.54 -23.13
CA GLY A 187 -16.56 -3.45 -22.17
C GLY A 187 -17.23 -2.14 -22.64
N GLU A 188 -18.07 -2.19 -23.68
CA GLU A 188 -18.83 -1.02 -24.14
C GLU A 188 -20.09 -0.85 -23.30
N LEU A 189 -20.36 0.38 -22.88
CA LEU A 189 -21.59 0.74 -22.18
C LEU A 189 -22.70 0.95 -23.21
N LYS A 190 -23.74 0.12 -23.13
CA LYS A 190 -24.96 0.25 -23.93
C LYS A 190 -26.01 0.93 -23.07
N VAL A 191 -26.44 2.13 -23.47
CA VAL A 191 -27.50 2.88 -22.80
C VAL A 191 -28.72 2.90 -23.71
N LYS A 192 -29.83 2.38 -23.23
CA LYS A 192 -31.11 2.41 -23.94
C LYS A 192 -31.98 3.51 -23.36
N GLY A 193 -32.55 4.33 -24.22
CA GLY A 193 -33.64 5.26 -23.91
C GLY A 193 -34.93 4.77 -24.56
N TYR A 194 -36.04 4.70 -23.83
CA TYR A 194 -37.32 4.19 -24.32
C TYR A 194 -38.51 4.96 -23.72
N TRP A 195 -39.65 4.97 -24.42
CA TRP A 195 -40.83 5.73 -23.98
C TRP A 195 -41.59 5.01 -22.87
N HIS A 196 -42.03 3.77 -23.12
CA HIS A 196 -42.83 2.99 -22.18
C HIS A 196 -42.41 1.52 -22.19
N PHE A 197 -42.28 0.96 -23.40
CA PHE A 197 -41.77 -0.39 -23.59
C PHE A 197 -40.34 -0.37 -24.09
N LYS A 198 -39.48 -1.24 -23.53
CA LYS A 198 -38.05 -1.31 -23.89
C LYS A 198 -37.81 -1.55 -25.38
N TRP A 199 -38.71 -2.18 -26.13
CA TRP A 199 -38.55 -2.41 -27.56
C TRP A 199 -38.78 -1.14 -28.41
N ILE A 200 -39.53 -0.17 -27.90
CA ILE A 200 -39.76 1.14 -28.53
C ILE A 200 -38.76 2.15 -27.94
N GLY A 201 -37.52 2.06 -28.41
CA GLY A 201 -36.45 2.90 -27.92
C GLY A 201 -35.21 2.89 -28.81
N LYS A 202 -34.24 3.73 -28.45
CA LYS A 202 -32.95 3.83 -29.12
C LYS A 202 -31.85 3.41 -28.16
N THR A 203 -30.87 2.66 -28.66
CA THR A 203 -29.66 2.31 -27.90
C THR A 203 -28.49 3.17 -28.37
N MET A 204 -27.83 3.84 -27.43
CA MET A 204 -26.55 4.51 -27.61
C MET A 204 -25.43 3.62 -27.08
N THR A 205 -24.30 3.62 -27.78
CA THR A 205 -23.10 2.87 -27.38
C THR A 205 -22.02 3.86 -26.96
N PHE A 206 -21.38 3.59 -25.83
CA PHE A 206 -20.27 4.35 -25.31
C PHE A 206 -19.04 3.48 -25.06
N THR A 207 -17.87 4.05 -25.29
CA THR A 207 -16.57 3.46 -24.98
C THR A 207 -15.96 4.18 -23.77
N ARG A 208 -15.25 3.43 -22.93
CA ARG A 208 -14.62 3.99 -21.73
C ARG A 208 -13.37 4.80 -22.12
N ILE A 209 -13.24 5.99 -21.55
CA ILE A 209 -12.08 6.87 -21.74
C ILE A 209 -11.31 7.03 -20.42
N LYS A 210 -10.00 7.24 -20.51
CA LYS A 210 -9.12 7.45 -19.35
C LYS A 210 -9.13 8.93 -18.91
#